data_AF-A0A963Z5Y6-F1
#
_entry.id   AF-A0A963Z5Y6-F1
#
_cell.length_a   1.000
_cell.length_b   1.000
_cell.length_c   1.000
_cell.angle_alpha   90.00
_cell.angle_beta   90.00
_cell.angle_gamma   90.00
#
_symmetry.space_group_name_H-M   'P 1'
#
loop_
_entity.id
_entity.type
_entity.pdbx_description
1 polymer ?
#
loop_
_entity_poly.entity_id
_entity_poly.type
_entity_poly.pdbx_seq_one_letter_code
_entity_poly.pdbx_strand_id
1 'polypeptide(L)'
;MLAEFLTWWTRQWQTLVPISSKLLPDGKTPGVTVRVQSTGDDLNISLEIGGDGQQTVVLPLNDEGLALLRAMPGAKHAPLRLLLPPGTILERAVSLPSAVERDLGQVLQYDMNRLTPFTVADVFWDWVVAGQDKRLGKLDVRLRLAKRDKLAPILGALQTYGLHPDCMESRGAQAGSPFRVIRLKQEKTTRSARTPIRIAALAVCCLLFVTLCATPFLRQQIEIATIGRQIAALQPSVAAAASLRRSITADAESNSVLSVERSLSGAPLQVLASVTDALPDGTWLTDLTLQQRVLRLDGESHAAAQLIGKLAGVDLIGNPAFIAPVTSDTDRHTDVFSISAEIRP
;
A
#
# COMPACT_ATOMS: atom_id res chain seq x y z
N MET A 1 14.31 -21.74 19.72
CA MET A 1 13.95 -20.32 19.51
C MET A 1 12.66 -20.16 18.68
N LEU A 2 12.66 -20.18 17.33
CA LEU A 2 11.45 -19.94 16.52
C LEU A 2 10.39 -21.07 16.59
N ALA A 3 10.82 -22.34 16.63
CA ALA A 3 9.90 -23.48 16.75
C ALA A 3 9.22 -23.57 18.13
N GLU A 4 9.94 -23.21 19.19
CA GLU A 4 9.41 -23.12 20.56
C GLU A 4 8.44 -21.94 20.69
N PHE A 5 8.73 -20.82 20.03
CA PHE A 5 7.81 -19.69 19.97
C PHE A 5 6.52 -20.07 19.23
N LEU A 6 6.59 -20.76 18.10
CA LEU A 6 5.41 -21.22 17.34
C LEU A 6 4.57 -22.25 18.10
N THR A 7 5.20 -23.18 18.80
CA THR A 7 4.49 -24.17 19.65
C THR A 7 3.88 -23.52 20.89
N TRP A 8 4.58 -22.57 21.52
CA TRP A 8 4.02 -21.77 22.61
C TRP A 8 2.86 -20.87 22.15
N TRP A 9 3.03 -20.19 21.01
CA TRP A 9 2.03 -19.30 20.41
C TRP A 9 0.76 -20.07 20.03
N THR A 10 0.89 -21.20 19.34
CA THR A 10 -0.26 -22.06 19.00
C THR A 10 -0.96 -22.60 20.24
N ARG A 11 -0.23 -22.90 21.31
CA ARG A 11 -0.81 -23.31 22.61
C ARG A 11 -1.59 -22.19 23.29
N GLN A 12 -1.12 -20.94 23.21
CA GLN A 12 -1.84 -19.75 23.71
C GLN A 12 -3.06 -19.38 22.87
N TRP A 13 -3.04 -19.66 21.58
CA TRP A 13 -4.25 -19.52 20.76
C TRP A 13 -5.28 -20.61 21.09
N GLN A 14 -4.84 -21.82 21.41
CA GLN A 14 -5.74 -22.90 21.83
C GLN A 14 -6.41 -22.67 23.20
N THR A 15 -5.85 -21.84 24.07
CA THR A 15 -6.49 -21.43 25.34
C THR A 15 -7.52 -20.32 25.15
N LEU A 16 -7.43 -19.56 24.06
CA LEU A 16 -8.42 -18.55 23.66
C LEU A 16 -9.60 -19.13 22.88
N VAL A 17 -9.49 -20.37 22.38
CA VAL A 17 -10.61 -21.10 21.78
C VAL A 17 -11.57 -21.52 22.89
N PRO A 18 -12.86 -21.13 22.82
CA PRO A 18 -13.81 -21.41 23.89
C PRO A 18 -13.96 -22.91 24.13
N ILE A 19 -13.85 -23.34 25.38
CA ILE A 19 -13.96 -24.75 25.84
C ILE A 19 -15.27 -25.41 25.36
N SER A 20 -16.30 -24.63 25.03
CA SER A 20 -17.54 -25.10 24.41
C SER A 20 -17.34 -25.84 23.07
N SER A 21 -16.23 -25.60 22.35
CA SER A 21 -15.92 -26.32 21.11
C SER A 21 -15.13 -27.62 21.34
N LYS A 22 -14.64 -27.88 22.56
CA LYS A 22 -13.98 -29.14 22.95
C LYS A 22 -14.91 -29.99 23.82
N LEU A 23 -16.17 -30.14 23.42
CA LEU A 23 -16.99 -31.25 23.87
C LEU A 23 -16.56 -32.47 23.05
N LEU A 24 -15.55 -33.19 23.56
CA LEU A 24 -15.14 -34.46 22.97
C LEU A 24 -16.33 -35.43 22.93
N PRO A 25 -16.48 -36.22 21.85
CA PRO A 25 -17.57 -37.19 21.71
C PRO A 25 -17.62 -38.24 22.85
N ASP A 26 -16.51 -38.44 23.56
CA ASP A 26 -16.37 -39.44 24.64
C ASP A 26 -16.74 -38.92 26.04
N GLY A 27 -17.32 -37.73 26.17
CA GLY A 27 -17.72 -37.19 27.48
C GLY A 27 -16.55 -36.78 28.39
N LYS A 28 -15.30 -37.14 28.04
CA LYS A 28 -14.07 -36.79 28.75
C LYS A 28 -13.68 -35.34 28.44
N THR A 29 -14.05 -34.42 29.32
CA THR A 29 -13.44 -33.08 29.38
C THR A 29 -12.57 -32.97 30.60
N PRO A 30 -11.29 -32.57 30.47
CA PRO A 30 -10.52 -32.13 31.62
C PRO A 30 -11.12 -30.82 32.14
N GLY A 31 -11.79 -30.86 33.28
CA GLY A 31 -12.38 -29.68 33.92
C GLY A 31 -13.55 -30.00 34.85
N VAL A 32 -14.03 -28.96 35.54
CA VAL A 32 -15.27 -29.00 36.32
C VAL A 32 -16.43 -29.15 35.35
N THR A 33 -17.25 -30.18 35.52
CA THR A 33 -18.49 -30.38 34.76
C THR A 33 -19.65 -30.40 35.73
N VAL A 34 -20.64 -29.53 35.50
CA VAL A 34 -21.87 -29.54 36.29
C VAL A 34 -22.84 -30.49 35.59
N ARG A 35 -23.26 -31.57 36.25
CA ARG A 35 -24.30 -32.49 35.75
C ARG A 35 -25.56 -32.31 36.56
N VAL A 36 -26.67 -31.94 35.93
CA VAL A 36 -27.98 -31.97 36.59
C VAL A 36 -28.64 -33.29 36.27
N GLN A 37 -29.02 -34.07 37.29
CA GLN A 37 -29.74 -35.32 37.13
C GLN A 37 -31.17 -35.16 37.64
N SER A 38 -32.14 -35.60 36.83
CA SER A 38 -33.52 -35.79 37.28
C SER A 38 -33.64 -37.20 37.86
N THR A 39 -33.91 -37.28 39.16
CA THR A 39 -34.21 -38.55 39.86
C THR A 39 -35.63 -38.44 40.41
N GLY A 40 -36.62 -38.84 39.60
CA GLY A 40 -38.04 -38.63 39.94
C GLY A 40 -38.44 -37.16 39.81
N ASP A 41 -39.16 -36.64 40.81
CA ASP A 41 -39.59 -35.24 40.89
C ASP A 41 -38.49 -34.29 41.39
N ASP A 42 -37.42 -34.84 41.99
CA ASP A 42 -36.31 -34.04 42.51
C ASP A 42 -35.20 -33.91 41.47
N LEU A 43 -34.82 -32.66 41.19
CA LEU A 43 -33.65 -32.31 40.39
C LEU A 43 -32.45 -32.14 41.32
N ASN A 44 -31.41 -32.94 41.10
CA ASN A 44 -30.16 -32.86 41.85
C ASN A 44 -29.04 -32.34 40.95
N ILE A 45 -28.21 -31.45 41.48
CA ILE A 45 -26.99 -31.00 40.82
C ILE A 45 -25.84 -31.87 41.34
N SER A 46 -25.14 -32.54 40.43
CA SER A 46 -23.89 -33.22 40.73
C SER A 46 -22.74 -32.46 40.09
N LEU A 47 -21.79 -32.01 40.89
CA LEU A 47 -20.56 -31.41 40.39
C LEU A 47 -19.51 -32.51 40.24
N GLU A 48 -19.01 -32.74 39.04
CA GLU A 48 -17.88 -33.64 38.80
C GLU A 48 -16.63 -32.79 38.52
N ILE A 49 -15.65 -32.84 39.42
CA ILE A 49 -14.37 -32.15 39.27
C ILE A 49 -13.32 -33.17 38.85
N GLY A 50 -12.87 -33.12 37.59
CA GLY A 50 -11.79 -33.98 37.10
C GLY A 50 -12.28 -35.08 36.15
N GLY A 51 -11.43 -35.43 35.18
CA GLY A 51 -11.71 -36.50 34.24
C GLY A 51 -11.44 -37.86 34.86
N ASP A 52 -12.46 -38.72 34.87
CA ASP A 52 -12.45 -40.10 35.36
C ASP A 52 -12.26 -40.22 36.88
N GLY A 53 -13.31 -39.84 37.62
CA GLY A 53 -13.50 -40.22 39.02
C GLY A 53 -12.57 -39.59 40.03
N GLN A 54 -12.99 -38.48 40.65
CA GLN A 54 -13.21 -38.41 42.10
C GLN A 54 -13.72 -37.03 42.53
N GLN A 55 -14.67 -37.07 43.47
CA GLN A 55 -15.51 -35.99 43.99
C GLN A 55 -16.67 -35.59 43.08
N THR A 56 -17.70 -36.44 43.09
CA THR A 56 -19.06 -36.03 42.76
C THR A 56 -19.69 -35.41 44.00
N VAL A 57 -19.83 -34.09 44.01
CA VAL A 57 -20.59 -33.41 45.06
C VAL A 57 -22.03 -33.32 44.60
N VAL A 58 -22.92 -34.06 45.25
CA VAL A 58 -24.37 -33.96 44.99
C VAL A 58 -24.93 -32.85 45.88
N LEU A 59 -25.49 -31.84 45.24
CA LEU A 59 -26.14 -30.69 45.83
C LEU A 59 -27.62 -30.72 45.42
N PRO A 60 -28.57 -30.43 46.33
CA PRO A 60 -29.95 -30.21 45.94
C PRO A 60 -30.05 -29.01 44.99
N LEU A 61 -30.99 -29.04 44.03
CA LEU A 61 -31.29 -27.87 43.20
C LEU A 61 -32.17 -26.89 43.99
N ASN A 62 -31.55 -26.19 44.95
CA ASN A 62 -32.14 -25.11 45.72
C ASN A 62 -31.16 -23.92 45.79
N ASP A 63 -31.61 -22.81 46.39
CA ASP A 63 -30.77 -21.60 46.48
C ASP A 63 -29.45 -21.83 47.24
N GLU A 64 -29.46 -22.71 48.25
CA GLU A 64 -28.25 -23.09 49.00
C GLU A 64 -27.27 -23.89 48.13
N GLY A 65 -27.75 -24.88 47.39
CA GLY A 65 -26.96 -25.69 46.48
C GLY A 65 -26.39 -24.88 45.32
N LEU A 66 -27.15 -23.89 44.81
CA LEU A 66 -26.67 -22.94 43.81
C LEU A 66 -25.63 -21.97 44.37
N ALA A 67 -25.79 -21.51 45.61
CA ALA A 67 -24.80 -20.68 46.28
C ALA A 67 -23.48 -21.43 46.47
N LEU A 68 -23.54 -22.68 46.93
CA LEU A 68 -22.39 -23.58 47.03
C LEU A 68 -21.74 -23.81 45.67
N LEU A 69 -22.53 -24.09 44.62
CA LEU A 69 -22.02 -24.24 43.27
C LEU A 69 -21.31 -22.98 42.76
N ARG A 70 -21.84 -21.78 43.05
CA ARG A 70 -21.21 -20.50 42.65
C ARG A 70 -19.95 -20.17 43.45
N ALA A 71 -19.85 -20.68 44.68
CA ALA A 71 -18.68 -20.53 45.54
C ALA A 71 -17.51 -21.46 45.13
N MET A 72 -17.80 -22.54 44.40
CA MET A 72 -16.78 -23.49 43.95
C MET A 72 -15.87 -22.88 42.84
N PRO A 73 -14.54 -22.97 42.98
CA PRO A 73 -13.61 -22.47 41.98
C PRO A 73 -13.75 -23.25 40.66
N GLY A 74 -13.88 -22.51 39.55
CA GLY A 74 -14.04 -23.09 38.21
C GLY A 74 -15.49 -23.36 37.77
N ALA A 75 -16.45 -23.38 38.70
CA ALA A 75 -17.86 -23.65 38.38
C ALA A 75 -18.52 -22.54 37.52
N LYS A 76 -18.10 -21.28 37.68
CA LYS A 76 -18.65 -20.14 36.90
C LYS A 76 -18.44 -20.26 35.38
N HIS A 77 -17.45 -21.02 34.94
CA HIS A 77 -17.11 -21.20 33.52
C HIS A 77 -17.19 -22.66 33.08
N ALA A 78 -17.65 -23.55 33.97
CA ALA A 78 -17.83 -24.96 33.68
C ALA A 78 -18.98 -25.16 32.69
N PRO A 79 -18.84 -26.04 31.69
CA PRO A 79 -19.98 -26.42 30.86
C PRO A 79 -21.05 -27.11 31.71
N LEU A 80 -22.30 -26.66 31.58
CA LEU A 80 -23.45 -27.24 32.25
C LEU A 80 -24.06 -28.35 31.38
N ARG A 81 -24.02 -29.58 31.86
CA ARG A 81 -24.58 -30.75 31.17
C ARG A 81 -25.82 -31.25 31.88
N LEU A 82 -26.88 -31.50 31.13
CA LEU A 82 -28.12 -32.08 31.67
C LEU A 82 -28.08 -33.60 31.47
N LEU A 83 -27.95 -34.36 32.56
CA LEU A 83 -28.01 -35.82 32.55
C LEU A 83 -29.47 -36.29 32.63
N LEU A 84 -29.95 -36.87 31.54
CA LEU A 84 -31.30 -37.38 31.40
C LEU A 84 -31.38 -38.86 31.78
N PRO A 85 -32.56 -39.32 32.24
CA PRO A 85 -32.83 -40.75 32.44
C PRO A 85 -32.53 -41.57 31.18
N PRO A 86 -32.09 -42.83 31.33
CA PRO A 86 -31.78 -43.70 30.19
C PRO A 86 -33.01 -43.85 29.28
N GLY A 87 -32.78 -43.80 27.96
CA GLY A 87 -33.85 -43.91 26.96
C GLY A 87 -34.53 -42.59 26.57
N THR A 88 -34.17 -41.47 27.21
CA THR A 88 -34.70 -40.14 26.83
C THR A 88 -34.16 -39.66 25.49
N ILE A 89 -32.88 -39.96 25.20
CA ILE A 89 -32.25 -39.69 23.89
C ILE A 89 -32.30 -40.94 23.02
N LEU A 90 -33.06 -40.86 21.94
CA LEU A 90 -33.15 -41.87 20.90
C LEU A 90 -31.99 -41.72 19.93
N GLU A 91 -31.50 -42.84 19.39
CA GLU A 91 -30.45 -42.86 18.38
C GLU A 91 -30.89 -43.74 17.21
N ARG A 92 -30.70 -43.25 15.99
CA ARG A 92 -31.03 -43.95 14.75
C ARG A 92 -29.84 -43.92 13.80
N ALA A 93 -29.45 -45.08 13.28
CA ALA A 93 -28.44 -45.18 12.23
C ALA A 93 -29.09 -44.84 10.88
N VAL A 94 -28.46 -43.93 10.13
CA VAL A 94 -28.88 -43.47 8.81
C VAL A 94 -27.68 -43.55 7.87
N SER A 95 -27.88 -44.11 6.68
CA SER A 95 -26.84 -44.17 5.64
C SER A 95 -27.20 -43.18 4.54
N LEU A 96 -26.30 -42.23 4.27
CA LEU A 96 -26.47 -41.16 3.30
C LEU A 96 -25.37 -41.21 2.23
N PRO A 97 -25.57 -40.64 1.03
CA PRO A 97 -24.49 -40.50 0.06
C PRO A 97 -23.34 -39.66 0.60
N SER A 98 -22.09 -40.03 0.32
CA SER A 98 -20.90 -39.28 0.77
C SER A 98 -20.84 -37.85 0.23
N ALA A 99 -21.50 -37.57 -0.91
CA ALA A 99 -21.63 -36.23 -1.47
C ALA A 99 -22.29 -35.21 -0.52
N VAL A 100 -23.10 -35.70 0.44
CA VAL A 100 -23.87 -34.88 1.38
C VAL A 100 -23.04 -34.46 2.62
N GLU A 101 -21.81 -34.94 2.76
CA GLU A 101 -20.97 -34.69 3.95
C GLU A 101 -20.84 -33.19 4.31
N ARG A 102 -20.75 -32.31 3.31
CA ARG A 102 -20.62 -30.85 3.51
C ARG A 102 -21.88 -30.19 4.05
N ASP A 103 -23.05 -30.67 3.64
CA ASP A 103 -24.36 -30.06 3.94
C ASP A 103 -25.25 -31.01 4.77
N LEU A 104 -24.62 -31.90 5.53
CA LEU A 104 -25.27 -32.98 6.26
C LEU A 104 -26.37 -32.48 7.20
N GLY A 105 -26.16 -31.34 7.86
CA GLY A 105 -27.16 -30.73 8.73
C GLY A 105 -28.44 -30.34 7.98
N GLN A 106 -28.33 -29.76 6.78
CA GLN A 106 -29.49 -29.34 5.99
C GLN A 106 -30.25 -30.55 5.43
N VAL A 107 -29.53 -31.57 4.98
CA VAL A 107 -30.17 -32.80 4.49
C VAL A 107 -30.88 -33.55 5.61
N LEU A 108 -30.24 -33.71 6.78
CA LEU A 108 -30.88 -34.33 7.95
C LEU A 108 -32.10 -33.54 8.44
N GLN A 109 -32.06 -32.21 8.35
CA GLN A 109 -33.19 -31.35 8.69
C GLN A 109 -34.36 -31.55 7.71
N TYR A 110 -34.09 -31.59 6.41
CA TYR A 110 -35.13 -31.80 5.38
C TYR A 110 -35.73 -33.21 5.45
N ASP A 111 -34.88 -34.23 5.60
CA ASP A 111 -35.29 -35.62 5.67
C ASP A 111 -35.79 -36.04 7.06
N MET A 112 -35.89 -35.12 8.04
CA MET A 112 -36.27 -35.44 9.43
C MET A 112 -37.57 -36.24 9.53
N ASN A 113 -38.63 -35.79 8.83
CA ASN A 113 -39.94 -36.43 8.81
C ASN A 113 -39.93 -37.79 8.07
N ARG A 114 -38.95 -37.99 7.18
CA ARG A 114 -38.77 -39.25 6.42
C ARG A 114 -37.95 -40.25 7.23
N LEU A 115 -36.99 -39.76 8.00
CA LEU A 115 -36.09 -40.57 8.82
C LEU A 115 -36.71 -40.92 10.17
N THR A 116 -37.62 -40.08 10.67
CA THR A 116 -38.21 -40.20 12.01
C THR A 116 -39.68 -39.78 11.97
N PRO A 117 -40.52 -40.27 12.90
CA PRO A 117 -41.92 -39.83 13.01
C PRO A 117 -42.06 -38.43 13.65
N PHE A 118 -40.99 -37.64 13.72
CA PHE A 118 -40.94 -36.35 14.40
C PHE A 118 -40.56 -35.23 13.44
N THR A 119 -41.04 -34.02 13.72
CA THR A 119 -40.62 -32.82 13.00
C THR A 119 -39.44 -32.14 13.68
N VAL A 120 -38.67 -31.36 12.91
CA VAL A 120 -37.53 -30.57 13.42
C VAL A 120 -37.96 -29.62 14.55
N ALA A 121 -39.19 -29.11 14.49
CA ALA A 121 -39.72 -28.19 15.47
C ALA A 121 -40.02 -28.86 16.83
N ASP A 122 -40.28 -30.17 16.83
CA ASP A 122 -40.73 -30.92 18.02
C ASP A 122 -39.58 -31.67 18.73
N VAL A 123 -38.38 -31.65 18.16
CA VAL A 123 -37.23 -32.39 18.69
C VAL A 123 -36.00 -31.50 18.85
N PHE A 124 -35.20 -31.84 19.87
CA PHE A 124 -33.79 -31.51 19.88
C PHE A 124 -33.05 -32.63 19.16
N TRP A 125 -32.12 -32.28 18.29
CA TRP A 125 -31.40 -33.23 17.48
C TRP A 125 -29.94 -32.84 17.30
N ASP A 126 -29.10 -33.85 17.16
CA ASP A 126 -27.67 -33.73 16.85
C ASP A 126 -27.24 -34.99 16.09
N TRP A 127 -26.09 -34.96 15.43
CA TRP A 127 -25.60 -36.10 14.66
C TRP A 127 -24.12 -36.37 14.91
N VAL A 128 -23.74 -37.63 14.76
CA VAL A 128 -22.34 -38.06 14.79
C VAL A 128 -22.08 -38.94 13.58
N VAL A 129 -21.03 -38.61 12.82
CA VAL A 129 -20.55 -39.47 11.73
C VAL A 129 -19.85 -40.67 12.35
N ALA A 130 -20.41 -41.86 12.13
CA ALA A 130 -19.87 -43.12 12.65
C ALA A 130 -18.79 -43.71 11.74
N GLY A 131 -18.85 -43.43 10.43
CA GLY A 131 -17.89 -43.91 9.46
C GLY A 131 -18.23 -43.47 8.04
N GLN A 132 -17.29 -43.64 7.12
CA GLN A 132 -17.47 -43.37 5.70
C GLN A 132 -16.94 -44.56 4.91
N ASP A 133 -17.80 -45.14 4.07
CA ASP A 133 -17.40 -46.15 3.09
C ASP A 133 -17.08 -45.47 1.75
N LYS A 134 -15.78 -45.29 1.51
CA LYS A 134 -15.28 -44.66 0.28
C LYS A 134 -15.49 -45.51 -0.98
N ARG A 135 -15.66 -46.83 -0.85
CA ARG A 135 -15.88 -47.72 -2.01
C ARG A 135 -17.32 -47.69 -2.48
N LEU A 136 -18.26 -47.65 -1.54
CA LEU A 136 -19.70 -47.60 -1.82
C LEU A 136 -20.26 -46.17 -1.92
N GLY A 137 -19.44 -45.15 -1.62
CA GLY A 137 -19.88 -43.75 -1.63
C GLY A 137 -20.94 -43.46 -0.57
N LYS A 138 -20.89 -44.14 0.58
CA LYS A 138 -21.86 -44.01 1.66
C LYS A 138 -21.24 -43.45 2.94
N LEU A 139 -22.04 -42.70 3.67
CA LEU A 139 -21.72 -42.07 4.94
C LEU A 139 -22.66 -42.62 6.00
N ASP A 140 -22.10 -43.22 7.04
CA ASP A 140 -22.87 -43.75 8.16
C ASP A 140 -22.97 -42.71 9.25
N VAL A 141 -24.20 -42.30 9.55
CA VAL A 141 -24.52 -41.22 10.47
C VAL A 141 -25.43 -41.75 11.57
N ARG A 142 -25.09 -41.45 12.82
CA ARG A 142 -25.96 -41.68 13.98
C ARG A 142 -26.71 -40.38 14.29
N LEU A 143 -28.00 -40.38 13.99
CA LEU A 143 -28.91 -39.29 14.32
C LEU A 143 -29.42 -39.48 15.74
N ARG A 144 -29.24 -38.48 16.60
CA ARG A 144 -29.70 -38.49 18.00
C ARG A 144 -30.84 -37.50 18.17
N LEU A 145 -31.90 -37.90 18.87
CA LEU A 145 -33.17 -37.18 18.96
C LEU A 145 -33.70 -37.21 20.39
N ALA A 146 -34.28 -36.10 20.84
CA ALA A 146 -35.04 -36.05 22.08
C ALA A 146 -36.27 -35.15 21.90
N LYS A 147 -37.43 -35.62 22.36
CA LYS A 147 -38.70 -34.89 22.20
C LYS A 147 -38.71 -33.65 23.08
N ARG A 148 -39.03 -32.48 22.51
CA ARG A 148 -39.08 -31.21 23.24
C ARG A 148 -40.11 -31.23 24.36
N ASP A 149 -41.30 -31.78 24.14
CA ASP A 149 -42.35 -31.84 25.16
C ASP A 149 -41.90 -32.53 26.45
N LYS A 150 -41.13 -33.64 26.33
CA LYS A 150 -40.62 -34.37 27.50
C LYS A 150 -39.56 -33.58 28.26
N LEU A 151 -38.84 -32.70 27.58
CA LEU A 151 -37.74 -31.93 28.14
C LEU A 151 -38.15 -30.54 28.59
N ALA A 152 -39.26 -30.01 28.08
CA ALA A 152 -39.83 -28.72 28.44
C ALA A 152 -39.98 -28.51 29.96
N PRO A 153 -40.54 -29.45 30.76
CA PRO A 153 -40.66 -29.24 32.21
C PRO A 153 -39.30 -29.17 32.90
N ILE A 154 -38.35 -30.04 32.51
CA ILE A 154 -37.01 -30.08 33.08
C ILE A 154 -36.24 -28.79 32.74
N LEU A 155 -36.32 -28.34 31.49
CA LEU A 155 -35.69 -27.09 31.06
C LEU A 155 -36.32 -25.86 31.71
N GLY A 156 -37.65 -25.84 31.90
CA GLY A 156 -38.35 -24.76 32.60
C GLY A 156 -37.97 -24.67 34.07
N ALA A 157 -37.83 -25.81 34.75
CA ALA A 157 -37.34 -25.87 36.13
C ALA A 157 -35.92 -25.28 36.23
N LEU A 158 -35.00 -25.69 35.35
CA LEU A 158 -33.64 -25.14 35.31
C LEU A 158 -33.61 -23.63 35.02
N GLN A 159 -34.47 -23.18 34.11
CA GLN A 159 -34.57 -21.77 33.75
C GLN A 159 -35.01 -20.88 34.93
N THR A 160 -35.87 -21.41 35.81
CA THR A 160 -36.30 -20.71 37.05
C THR A 160 -35.11 -20.40 37.96
N TYR A 161 -34.12 -21.29 37.98
CA TYR A 161 -32.86 -21.11 38.71
C TYR A 161 -31.77 -20.37 37.92
N GLY A 162 -32.09 -19.87 36.73
CA GLY A 162 -31.14 -19.19 35.83
C GLY A 162 -30.07 -20.10 35.25
N LEU A 163 -30.29 -21.42 35.25
CA LEU A 163 -29.39 -22.41 34.69
C LEU A 163 -29.78 -22.74 33.25
N HIS A 164 -28.81 -22.65 32.33
CA HIS A 164 -29.01 -22.95 30.91
C HIS A 164 -28.05 -24.05 30.47
N PRO A 165 -28.50 -25.29 30.25
CA PRO A 165 -27.62 -26.38 29.86
C PRO A 165 -27.01 -26.15 28.47
N ASP A 166 -25.71 -26.45 28.34
CA ASP A 166 -24.96 -26.41 27.08
C ASP A 166 -25.22 -27.67 26.24
N CYS A 167 -25.41 -28.82 26.90
CA CYS A 167 -25.76 -30.07 26.26
C CYS A 167 -26.61 -30.97 27.14
N MET A 168 -27.30 -31.91 26.50
CA MET A 168 -28.01 -33.01 27.14
C MET A 168 -27.25 -34.31 26.93
N GLU A 169 -27.12 -35.09 27.98
CA GLU A 169 -26.50 -36.42 27.98
C GLU A 169 -27.51 -37.45 28.46
N SER A 170 -27.55 -38.61 27.82
CA SER A 170 -28.30 -39.78 28.32
C SER A 170 -27.34 -40.95 28.35
N ARG A 171 -27.38 -41.72 29.44
CA ARG A 171 -26.67 -43.01 29.48
C ARG A 171 -27.29 -43.94 28.44
N GLY A 172 -26.45 -44.68 27.72
CA GLY A 172 -26.93 -45.69 26.78
C GLY A 172 -27.58 -46.88 27.51
N ALA A 173 -28.29 -47.73 26.77
CA ALA A 173 -29.11 -48.80 27.33
C ALA A 173 -28.31 -49.92 28.02
N GLN A 174 -27.00 -50.05 27.72
CA GLN A 174 -26.12 -51.06 28.31
C GLN A 174 -25.07 -50.43 29.22
N ALA A 175 -24.75 -51.11 30.32
CA ALA A 175 -23.66 -50.71 31.20
C ALA A 175 -22.34 -50.66 30.41
N GLY A 176 -21.63 -49.53 30.47
CA GLY A 176 -20.39 -49.30 29.71
C GLY A 176 -20.58 -48.69 28.31
N SER A 177 -21.81 -48.51 27.83
CA SER A 177 -22.04 -47.78 26.58
C SER A 177 -21.74 -46.28 26.70
N PRO A 178 -21.18 -45.63 25.68
CA PRO A 178 -20.86 -44.21 25.72
C PRO A 178 -22.13 -43.36 25.88
N PHE A 179 -21.99 -42.21 26.53
CA PHE A 179 -23.10 -41.26 26.66
C PHE A 179 -23.57 -40.78 25.29
N ARG A 180 -24.90 -40.74 25.11
CA ARG A 180 -25.53 -40.08 23.97
C ARG A 180 -25.63 -38.60 24.30
N VAL A 181 -25.00 -37.76 23.50
CA VAL A 181 -24.96 -36.31 23.70
C VAL A 181 -25.71 -35.62 22.58
N ILE A 182 -26.59 -34.69 22.94
CA ILE A 182 -27.20 -33.69 22.05
C ILE A 182 -26.70 -32.32 22.49
N ARG A 183 -26.02 -31.60 21.62
CA ARG A 183 -25.60 -30.21 21.89
C ARG A 183 -26.79 -29.29 21.73
N LEU A 184 -27.10 -28.51 22.77
CA LEU A 184 -28.10 -27.48 22.63
C LEU A 184 -27.40 -26.32 21.94
N LYS A 185 -27.70 -26.17 20.65
CA LYS A 185 -27.31 -24.97 19.90
C LYS A 185 -28.12 -23.83 20.50
N GLN A 186 -27.60 -23.23 21.57
CA GLN A 186 -28.22 -22.06 22.14
C GLN A 186 -28.26 -21.02 21.02
N GLU A 187 -29.46 -20.64 20.59
CA GLU A 187 -29.70 -19.28 20.13
C GLU A 187 -29.20 -18.43 21.28
N LYS A 188 -27.96 -17.95 21.16
CA LYS A 188 -27.37 -17.05 22.14
C LYS A 188 -28.20 -15.76 22.09
N THR A 189 -29.29 -15.74 22.84
CA THR A 189 -30.01 -14.51 23.23
C THR A 189 -29.14 -13.68 24.17
N THR A 190 -28.01 -14.24 24.62
CA THR A 190 -27.03 -13.53 25.41
C THR A 190 -26.20 -12.62 24.50
N ARG A 191 -26.54 -11.33 24.52
CA ARG A 191 -25.55 -10.24 24.47
C ARG A 191 -24.39 -10.66 25.36
N SER A 192 -23.39 -11.29 24.75
CA SER A 192 -22.26 -11.82 25.48
C SER A 192 -21.54 -10.63 26.11
N ALA A 193 -21.34 -10.66 27.42
CA ALA A 193 -20.48 -9.70 28.14
C ALA A 193 -19.04 -9.63 27.57
N ARG A 194 -18.70 -10.49 26.59
CA ARG A 194 -17.44 -10.48 25.85
C ARG A 194 -17.49 -9.67 24.54
N THR A 195 -18.66 -9.23 24.10
CA THR A 195 -18.81 -8.29 22.95
C THR A 195 -18.10 -6.96 23.21
N PRO A 196 -18.23 -6.30 24.37
CA PRO A 196 -17.47 -5.07 24.63
C PRO A 196 -15.96 -5.32 24.70
N ILE A 197 -15.50 -6.47 25.23
CA ILE A 197 -14.07 -6.82 25.25
C ILE A 197 -13.54 -7.09 23.83
N ARG A 198 -14.33 -7.75 22.97
CA ARG A 198 -13.96 -7.96 21.56
C ARG A 198 -13.95 -6.66 20.76
N ILE A 199 -14.91 -5.77 21.00
CA ILE A 199 -14.95 -4.44 20.38
C ILE A 199 -13.79 -3.57 20.90
N ALA A 200 -13.48 -3.62 22.19
CA ALA A 200 -12.34 -2.92 22.76
C ALA A 200 -11.01 -3.46 22.23
N ALA A 201 -10.85 -4.78 22.13
CA ALA A 201 -9.67 -5.39 21.53
C ALA A 201 -9.54 -5.03 20.04
N LEU A 202 -10.64 -5.05 19.28
CA LEU A 202 -10.65 -4.61 17.89
C LEU A 202 -10.31 -3.13 17.76
N ALA A 203 -10.83 -2.27 18.64
CA ALA A 203 -10.51 -0.85 18.67
C ALA A 203 -9.03 -0.60 18.99
N VAL A 204 -8.44 -1.35 19.92
CA VAL A 204 -7.00 -1.30 20.23
C VAL A 204 -6.18 -1.77 19.04
N CYS A 205 -6.57 -2.85 18.37
CA CYS A 205 -5.90 -3.33 17.16
C CYS A 205 -5.98 -2.32 16.00
N CYS A 206 -7.15 -1.71 15.78
CA CYS A 206 -7.31 -0.65 14.78
C CYS A 206 -6.48 0.58 15.14
N LEU A 207 -6.44 0.97 16.42
CA LEU A 207 -5.65 2.11 16.87
C LEU A 207 -4.17 1.85 16.65
N LEU A 208 -3.65 0.68 17.06
CA LEU A 208 -2.26 0.25 16.80
C LEU A 208 -1.93 0.22 15.31
N PHE A 209 -2.85 -0.28 14.47
CA PHE A 209 -2.67 -0.29 13.02
C PHE A 209 -2.58 1.13 12.45
N VAL A 210 -3.45 2.04 12.89
CA VAL A 210 -3.39 3.46 12.52
C VAL A 210 -2.09 4.11 12.99
N THR A 211 -1.62 3.85 14.21
CA THR A 211 -0.33 4.39 14.67
C THR A 211 0.84 3.88 13.84
N LEU A 212 0.83 2.59 13.48
CA LEU A 212 1.88 1.96 12.67
C LEU A 212 1.89 2.47 11.21
N CYS A 213 0.72 2.76 10.65
CA CYS A 213 0.61 3.33 9.31
C CYS A 213 0.86 4.85 9.27
N ALA A 214 0.48 5.60 10.31
CA ALA A 214 0.64 7.06 10.35
C ALA A 214 2.08 7.51 10.66
N THR A 215 2.82 6.74 11.47
CA THR A 215 4.22 7.06 11.83
C THR A 215 5.18 7.22 10.65
N PRO A 216 5.21 6.35 9.62
CA PRO A 216 6.08 6.56 8.47
C PRO A 216 5.68 7.79 7.65
N PHE A 217 4.38 8.08 7.55
CA PHE A 217 3.87 9.22 6.79
C PHE A 217 4.26 10.57 7.43
N LEU A 218 4.21 10.66 8.77
CA LEU A 218 4.67 11.86 9.48
C LEU A 218 6.19 12.02 9.42
N ARG A 219 6.96 10.92 9.42
CA ARG A 219 8.43 11.00 9.23
C ARG A 219 8.80 11.50 7.84
N GLN A 220 8.06 11.10 6.81
CA GLN A 220 8.30 11.50 5.42
C GLN A 220 8.05 13.00 5.17
N GLN A 221 7.10 13.61 5.88
CA GLN A 221 6.83 15.06 5.81
C GLN A 221 8.01 15.89 6.35
N ILE A 222 8.72 15.41 7.37
CA ILE A 222 9.85 16.11 7.97
C ILE A 222 11.08 16.04 7.04
N GLU A 223 11.27 14.91 6.36
CA GLU A 223 12.41 14.69 5.46
C GLU A 223 12.35 15.57 4.19
N ILE A 224 11.13 15.78 3.65
CA ILE A 224 10.89 16.70 2.53
C ILE A 224 11.17 18.16 2.95
N ALA A 225 10.80 18.54 4.17
CA ALA A 225 11.07 19.88 4.69
C ALA A 225 12.57 20.15 4.88
N THR A 226 13.37 19.14 5.24
CA THR A 226 14.83 19.26 5.33
C THR A 226 15.51 19.42 3.96
N ILE A 227 15.05 18.70 2.93
CA ILE A 227 15.57 18.85 1.56
C ILE A 227 15.21 20.22 0.99
N GLY A 228 13.98 20.69 1.24
CA GLY A 228 13.54 22.04 0.84
C GLY A 228 14.39 23.16 1.44
N ARG A 229 14.80 23.03 2.71
CA ARG A 229 15.72 23.99 3.35
C ARG A 229 17.14 23.94 2.79
N GLN A 230 17.65 22.76 2.42
CA GLN A 230 18.97 22.62 1.80
C GLN A 230 19.00 23.25 0.39
N ILE A 231 17.93 23.10 -0.38
CA ILE A 231 17.80 23.75 -1.69
C ILE A 231 17.69 25.28 -1.54
N ALA A 232 16.88 25.76 -0.59
CA ALA A 232 16.74 27.19 -0.32
C ALA A 232 18.05 27.84 0.18
N ALA A 233 18.88 27.09 0.91
CA ALA A 233 20.17 27.56 1.40
C ALA A 233 21.24 27.69 0.29
N LEU A 234 21.13 26.93 -0.80
CA LEU A 234 22.08 26.95 -1.93
C LEU A 234 21.71 27.95 -3.03
N GLN A 235 20.45 28.41 -3.05
CA GLN A 235 19.94 29.42 -3.97
C GLN A 235 20.71 30.76 -3.96
N PRO A 236 21.08 31.34 -2.80
CA PRO A 236 21.87 32.58 -2.76
C PRO A 236 23.30 32.41 -3.31
N SER A 237 23.93 31.24 -3.13
CA SER A 237 25.25 30.95 -3.71
C SER A 237 25.22 30.81 -5.24
N VAL A 238 24.15 30.24 -5.80
CA VAL A 238 23.96 30.18 -7.26
C VAL A 238 23.66 31.57 -7.84
N ALA A 239 22.91 32.40 -7.12
CA ALA A 239 22.63 33.79 -7.51
C ALA A 239 23.92 34.64 -7.53
N ALA A 240 24.82 34.48 -6.56
CA ALA A 240 26.11 35.17 -6.50
C ALA A 240 27.08 34.73 -7.61
N ALA A 241 27.11 33.44 -7.96
CA ALA A 241 27.90 32.95 -9.08
C ALA A 241 27.34 33.43 -10.43
N ALA A 242 26.02 33.49 -10.57
CA ALA A 242 25.35 33.98 -11.77
C ALA A 242 25.51 35.50 -11.96
N SER A 243 25.64 36.29 -10.89
CA SER A 243 25.95 37.73 -10.99
C SER A 243 27.42 37.98 -11.35
N LEU A 244 28.36 37.21 -10.80
CA LEU A 244 29.78 37.32 -11.14
C LEU A 244 30.06 36.91 -12.59
N ARG A 245 29.36 35.90 -13.10
CA ARG A 245 29.47 35.51 -14.51
C ARG A 245 28.87 36.57 -15.45
N ARG A 246 27.82 37.29 -15.01
CA ARG A 246 27.25 38.43 -15.73
C ARG A 246 28.19 39.64 -15.77
N SER A 247 28.91 39.94 -14.69
CA SER A 247 29.91 41.01 -14.72
C SER A 247 31.09 40.67 -15.64
N ILE A 248 31.57 39.43 -15.62
CA ILE A 248 32.65 38.99 -16.51
C ILE A 248 32.24 39.02 -17.99
N THR A 249 30.98 38.70 -18.30
CA THR A 249 30.47 38.76 -19.69
C THR A 249 30.20 40.19 -20.15
N ALA A 250 29.69 41.07 -19.29
CA ALA A 250 29.52 42.49 -19.60
C ALA A 250 30.86 43.22 -19.88
N ASP A 251 31.91 42.87 -19.15
CA ASP A 251 33.26 43.40 -19.36
C ASP A 251 33.90 42.85 -20.66
N ALA A 252 33.63 41.59 -21.00
CA ALA A 252 34.10 40.98 -22.24
C ALA A 252 33.38 41.56 -23.49
N GLU A 253 32.09 41.86 -23.38
CA GLU A 253 31.31 42.49 -24.45
C GLU A 253 31.80 43.91 -24.76
N SER A 254 32.14 44.71 -23.73
CA SER A 254 32.64 46.09 -23.90
C SER A 254 33.96 46.17 -24.69
N ASN A 255 34.87 45.21 -24.51
CA ASN A 255 36.12 45.15 -25.30
C ASN A 255 35.92 44.66 -26.74
N SER A 256 34.89 43.84 -26.99
CA SER A 256 34.59 43.33 -28.33
C SER A 256 33.91 44.38 -29.23
N VAL A 257 33.15 45.32 -28.66
CA VAL A 257 32.52 46.40 -29.43
C VAL A 257 33.56 47.47 -29.84
N LEU A 258 34.50 47.81 -28.96
CA LEU A 258 35.58 48.78 -29.23
C LEU A 258 36.60 48.32 -30.30
N SER A 259 36.79 47.01 -30.46
CA SER A 259 37.72 46.45 -31.45
C SER A 259 37.12 46.37 -32.86
N VAL A 260 35.80 46.23 -32.98
CA VAL A 260 35.08 46.26 -34.27
C VAL A 260 34.96 47.69 -34.81
N GLU A 261 34.88 48.71 -33.96
CA GLU A 261 34.77 50.11 -34.42
C GLU A 261 36.12 50.72 -34.84
N ARG A 262 37.22 50.26 -34.23
CA ARG A 262 38.59 50.66 -34.63
C ARG A 262 39.02 50.10 -35.99
N SER A 263 38.59 48.90 -36.35
CA SER A 263 38.86 48.32 -37.67
C SER A 263 38.06 49.00 -38.80
N LEU A 264 36.92 49.62 -38.48
CA LEU A 264 36.09 50.36 -39.43
C LEU A 264 36.59 51.80 -39.68
N SER A 265 37.23 52.46 -38.70
CA SER A 265 37.59 53.89 -38.82
C SER A 265 39.09 54.18 -39.03
N GLY A 266 40.01 53.28 -38.67
CA GLY A 266 41.46 53.54 -38.72
C GLY A 266 42.11 53.33 -40.09
N ALA A 267 41.71 52.29 -40.82
CA ALA A 267 42.34 51.93 -42.10
C ALA A 267 41.99 52.89 -43.27
N PRO A 268 40.75 53.40 -43.43
CA PRO A 268 40.42 54.29 -44.55
C PRO A 268 41.11 55.65 -44.49
N LEU A 269 41.25 56.24 -43.30
CA LEU A 269 41.89 57.56 -43.13
C LEU A 269 43.39 57.52 -43.41
N GLN A 270 44.07 56.44 -43.02
CA GLN A 270 45.49 56.27 -43.31
C GLN A 270 45.75 56.09 -44.81
N VAL A 271 44.89 55.34 -45.49
CA VAL A 271 44.94 55.16 -46.95
C VAL A 271 44.70 56.49 -47.65
N LEU A 272 43.69 57.26 -47.22
CA LEU A 272 43.41 58.58 -47.78
C LEU A 272 44.62 59.51 -47.66
N ALA A 273 45.25 59.57 -46.48
CA ALA A 273 46.44 60.39 -46.26
C ALA A 273 47.62 59.98 -47.17
N SER A 274 47.87 58.68 -47.31
CA SER A 274 48.94 58.18 -48.19
C SER A 274 48.68 58.46 -49.67
N VAL A 275 47.42 58.42 -50.10
CA VAL A 275 47.03 58.75 -51.48
C VAL A 275 47.18 60.25 -51.73
N THR A 276 46.77 61.11 -50.79
CA THR A 276 46.94 62.56 -50.93
C THR A 276 48.40 62.98 -50.95
N ASP A 277 49.28 62.31 -50.21
CA ASP A 277 50.73 62.61 -50.22
C ASP A 277 51.42 62.18 -51.53
N ALA A 278 50.92 61.11 -52.19
CA ALA A 278 51.52 60.58 -53.41
C ALA A 278 51.08 61.32 -54.69
N LEU A 279 49.96 62.02 -54.65
CA LEU A 279 49.39 62.74 -55.80
C LEU A 279 50.07 64.12 -55.97
N PRO A 280 50.50 64.50 -57.19
CA PRO A 280 51.08 65.81 -57.43
C PRO A 280 50.00 66.90 -57.45
N ASP A 281 50.37 68.13 -57.07
CA ASP A 281 49.48 69.31 -56.94
C ASP A 281 48.65 69.64 -58.19
N GLY A 282 49.04 69.14 -59.37
CA GLY A 282 48.30 69.26 -60.63
C GLY A 282 47.29 68.13 -60.90
N THR A 283 46.84 67.42 -59.87
CA THR A 283 45.88 66.30 -59.97
C THR A 283 44.70 66.54 -59.03
N TRP A 284 43.49 66.47 -59.56
CA TRP A 284 42.27 66.53 -58.75
C TRP A 284 41.52 65.21 -58.83
N LEU A 285 40.99 64.77 -57.69
CA LEU A 285 40.12 63.61 -57.61
C LEU A 285 38.67 64.06 -57.58
N THR A 286 37.85 63.42 -58.41
CA THR A 286 36.39 63.60 -58.43
C THR A 286 35.71 62.56 -57.56
N ASP A 287 36.20 61.31 -57.59
CA ASP A 287 35.68 60.23 -56.77
C ASP A 287 36.83 59.38 -56.20
N LEU A 288 36.72 59.05 -54.91
CA LEU A 288 37.59 58.10 -54.23
C LEU A 288 36.70 57.10 -53.51
N THR A 289 36.73 55.87 -54.00
CA THR A 289 35.93 54.78 -53.44
C THR A 289 36.85 53.69 -52.90
N LEU A 290 36.73 53.37 -51.62
CA LEU A 290 37.42 52.25 -50.98
C LEU A 290 36.42 51.17 -50.60
N GLN A 291 36.41 50.06 -51.32
CA GLN A 291 35.54 48.92 -51.05
C GLN A 291 36.37 47.64 -50.99
N GLN A 292 36.21 46.85 -49.92
CA GLN A 292 36.76 45.50 -49.83
C GLN A 292 38.28 45.42 -50.15
N ARG A 293 39.04 46.44 -49.73
CA ARG A 293 40.49 46.63 -49.98
C ARG A 293 40.87 46.96 -51.43
N VAL A 294 39.92 47.29 -52.28
CA VAL A 294 40.17 47.88 -53.61
C VAL A 294 39.91 49.37 -53.54
N LEU A 295 40.95 50.15 -53.86
CA LEU A 295 40.91 51.59 -53.97
C LEU A 295 40.67 51.97 -55.44
N ARG A 296 39.59 52.69 -55.70
CA ARG A 296 39.30 53.31 -57.00
C ARG A 296 39.48 54.82 -56.88
N LEU A 297 40.22 55.39 -57.84
CA LEU A 297 40.52 56.81 -57.94
C LEU A 297 40.11 57.30 -59.33
N ASP A 298 39.17 58.23 -59.36
CA ASP A 298 38.69 58.87 -60.59
C ASP A 298 38.97 60.37 -60.51
N GLY A 299 39.48 60.96 -61.59
CA GLY A 299 39.85 62.36 -61.59
C GLY A 299 40.52 62.82 -62.88
N GLU A 300 41.13 63.99 -62.83
CA GLU A 300 41.91 64.52 -63.95
C GLU A 300 43.29 65.01 -63.48
N SER A 301 44.28 64.86 -64.35
CA SER A 301 45.67 65.22 -64.05
C SER A 301 46.36 65.78 -65.26
N HIS A 302 47.29 66.72 -65.08
CA HIS A 302 48.18 67.17 -66.16
C HIS A 302 49.16 66.09 -66.66
N ALA A 303 49.35 65.00 -65.90
CA ALA A 303 50.27 63.92 -66.26
C ALA A 303 49.74 62.55 -65.79
N ALA A 304 48.55 62.16 -66.25
CA ALA A 304 47.87 60.94 -65.83
C ALA A 304 48.74 59.68 -65.98
N ALA A 305 49.49 59.55 -67.09
CA ALA A 305 50.35 58.40 -67.37
C ALA A 305 51.45 58.15 -66.32
N GLN A 306 51.86 59.16 -65.55
CA GLN A 306 52.90 59.03 -64.52
C GLN A 306 52.34 58.63 -63.14
N LEU A 307 51.03 58.68 -62.94
CA LEU A 307 50.38 58.42 -61.64
C LEU A 307 50.52 56.95 -61.22
N ILE A 308 50.48 56.00 -62.15
CA ILE A 308 50.70 54.58 -61.85
C ILE A 308 52.07 54.36 -61.18
N GLY A 309 53.12 54.97 -61.73
CA GLY A 309 54.48 54.83 -61.20
C GLY A 309 54.63 55.43 -59.80
N LYS A 310 53.95 56.56 -59.53
CA LYS A 310 53.95 57.20 -58.21
C LYS A 310 53.16 56.41 -57.17
N LEU A 311 51.98 55.92 -57.53
CA LEU A 311 51.14 55.09 -56.65
C LEU A 311 51.78 53.72 -56.36
N ALA A 312 52.53 53.16 -57.32
CA ALA A 312 53.26 51.90 -57.11
C ALA A 312 54.43 52.03 -56.11
N GLY A 313 54.90 53.25 -55.85
CA GLY A 313 55.94 53.55 -54.86
C GLY A 313 55.43 53.62 -53.41
N VAL A 314 54.13 53.54 -53.18
CA VAL A 314 53.53 53.57 -51.84
C VAL A 314 53.42 52.14 -51.30
N ASP A 315 54.03 51.85 -50.15
CA ASP A 315 54.08 50.49 -49.59
C ASP A 315 52.69 49.87 -49.35
N LEU A 316 51.71 50.69 -48.96
CA LEU A 316 50.33 50.28 -48.73
C LEU A 316 49.55 49.96 -50.02
N ILE A 317 50.02 50.40 -51.19
CA ILE A 317 49.30 50.27 -52.47
C ILE A 317 49.98 49.20 -53.33
N GLY A 318 49.19 48.22 -53.76
CA GLY A 318 49.58 47.13 -54.66
C GLY A 318 48.94 47.29 -56.03
N ASN A 319 49.73 47.04 -57.08
CA ASN A 319 49.27 46.83 -58.45
C ASN A 319 48.32 47.92 -59.01
N PRO A 320 48.72 49.21 -59.02
CA PRO A 320 47.90 50.26 -59.63
C PRO A 320 47.80 50.06 -61.15
N ALA A 321 46.59 50.08 -61.68
CA ALA A 321 46.30 49.92 -63.11
C ALA A 321 45.17 50.86 -63.58
N PHE A 322 45.22 51.30 -64.84
CA PHE A 322 44.12 52.02 -65.45
C PHE A 322 42.97 51.06 -65.77
N ILE A 323 41.77 51.39 -65.30
CA ILE A 323 40.53 50.65 -65.57
C ILE A 323 39.71 51.25 -66.71
N ALA A 324 40.03 52.48 -67.12
CA ALA A 324 39.50 53.13 -68.30
C ALA A 324 40.65 53.72 -69.14
N PRO A 325 40.50 53.80 -70.48
CA PRO A 325 41.49 54.47 -71.32
C PRO A 325 41.61 55.94 -70.93
N VAL A 326 42.85 56.44 -70.85
CA VAL A 326 43.13 57.85 -70.53
C VAL A 326 42.71 58.72 -71.71
N THR A 327 41.81 59.67 -71.47
CA THR A 327 41.31 60.61 -72.49
C THR A 327 41.72 62.03 -72.15
N SER A 328 42.34 62.73 -73.11
CA SER A 328 42.74 64.12 -72.93
C SER A 328 41.56 65.07 -73.17
N ASP A 329 41.28 65.94 -72.19
CA ASP A 329 40.33 67.06 -72.34
C ASP A 329 41.07 68.26 -72.92
N THR A 330 40.72 68.63 -74.16
CA THR A 330 41.41 69.67 -74.93
C THR A 330 41.08 71.08 -74.44
N ASP A 331 39.97 71.27 -73.73
CA ASP A 331 39.57 72.58 -73.19
C ASP A 331 40.31 72.89 -71.88
N ARG A 332 40.63 71.86 -71.08
CA ARG A 332 41.24 72.01 -69.75
C ARG A 332 42.73 71.68 -69.67
N HIS A 333 43.33 71.18 -70.76
CA HIS A 333 44.73 70.72 -70.79
C HIS A 333 45.04 69.68 -69.68
N THR A 334 44.05 68.82 -69.39
CA THR A 334 44.13 67.74 -68.40
C THR A 334 43.71 66.41 -69.01
N ASP A 335 44.25 65.33 -68.47
CA ASP A 335 43.92 63.97 -68.84
C ASP A 335 42.97 63.37 -67.80
N VAL A 336 41.80 62.91 -68.23
CA VAL A 336 40.84 62.18 -67.39
C VAL A 336 41.36 60.75 -67.19
N PHE A 337 41.40 60.30 -65.94
CA PHE A 337 41.87 58.97 -65.59
C PHE A 337 40.92 58.26 -64.61
N SER A 338 40.97 56.93 -64.67
CA SER A 338 40.32 56.03 -63.73
C SER A 338 41.31 54.92 -63.38
N ILE A 339 41.78 54.90 -62.13
CA ILE A 339 42.79 53.96 -61.62
C ILE A 339 42.17 53.07 -60.56
N SER A 340 42.46 51.78 -60.61
CA SER A 340 42.22 50.84 -59.52
C SER A 340 43.54 50.34 -58.93
N ALA A 341 43.59 50.21 -57.62
CA ALA A 341 44.70 49.59 -56.90
C ALA A 341 44.19 48.73 -55.73
N GLU A 342 44.99 47.76 -55.31
CA GLU A 342 44.68 46.90 -54.15
C GLU A 342 45.45 47.37 -52.91
N ILE A 343 44.83 47.31 -51.74
CA ILE A 343 45.47 47.70 -50.48
C ILE A 343 46.13 46.49 -49.84
N ARG A 344 47.46 46.56 -49.71
CA ARG A 344 48.25 45.52 -49.04
C ARG A 344 47.92 45.47 -47.54
N PRO A 345 48.01 44.27 -46.91
CA PRO A 345 47.60 44.08 -45.52
C PRO A 345 48.49 44.74 -44.48
#